data_AF-A0A8X7SUZ8-F1
#
_entry.id   AF-A0A8X7SUZ8-F1
#
_cell.length_a   1.000
_cell.length_b   1.000
_cell.length_c   1.000
_cell.angle_alpha   90.00
_cell.angle_beta   90.00
_cell.angle_gamma   90.00
#
_symmetry.space_group_name_H-M   'P 1'
#
loop_
_entity.id
_entity.type
_entity.pdbx_description
1 polymer ?
#
loop_
_entity_poly.entity_id
_entity_poly.type
_entity_poly.pdbx_seq_one_letter_code
_entity_poly.pdbx_strand_id
1 'polypeptide(L)'
;MTDVLQQYSPRMYDSLPGLVQANEDFALFGGIVKIDSALASIAQKYPNAASFGIQLLHRHCSLSSDEIMLAWQGTTIPFKIQDIAPAKRANNIVPTLWGLDPRTHTFTPLEFALVDDGSQVPKLDENMARDVAAILKAYGLDRILGLAVLPEGTQAGAEITLDRSNIVLPADVFASASSFIEVLWTINNPKDDPDATKRCKIYCSDYIPRNGEYN
;
A
#
# COMPACT_ATOMS: atom_id res chain seq x y z
N MET A 1 -21.42 10.44 5.76
CA MET A 1 -20.29 9.51 5.57
C MET A 1 -19.39 10.15 4.54
N THR A 2 -18.09 10.31 4.82
CA THR A 2 -17.16 10.93 3.86
C THR A 2 -17.22 10.18 2.53
N ASP A 3 -17.24 10.91 1.41
CA ASP A 3 -17.45 10.32 0.08
C ASP A 3 -16.42 9.23 -0.26
N VAL A 4 -15.22 9.32 0.32
CA VAL A 4 -14.14 8.33 0.18
C VAL A 4 -14.48 6.97 0.80
N LEU A 5 -15.23 6.93 1.90
CA LEU A 5 -15.62 5.68 2.56
C LEU A 5 -16.80 5.00 1.86
N GLN A 6 -17.55 5.72 1.02
CA GLN A 6 -18.60 5.11 0.19
C GLN A 6 -18.01 4.20 -0.89
N GLN A 7 -16.76 4.44 -1.28
CA GLN A 7 -16.05 3.64 -2.28
C GLN A 7 -15.35 2.43 -1.66
N TYR A 8 -15.20 2.38 -0.33
CA TYR A 8 -14.55 1.27 0.34
C TYR A 8 -15.37 -0.02 0.22
N SER A 9 -14.66 -1.13 -0.01
CA SER A 9 -15.25 -2.46 -0.05
C SER A 9 -14.50 -3.38 0.92
N PRO A 10 -15.09 -3.72 2.08
CA PRO A 10 -14.48 -4.68 3.01
C PRO A 10 -14.14 -6.01 2.34
N ARG A 11 -14.99 -6.45 1.40
CA ARG A 11 -14.77 -7.67 0.62
C ARG A 11 -13.54 -7.63 -0.28
N MET A 12 -13.20 -6.44 -0.81
CA MET A 12 -11.97 -6.29 -1.59
C MET A 12 -10.75 -6.47 -0.70
N TYR A 13 -10.73 -5.81 0.46
CA TYR A 13 -9.66 -5.96 1.44
C TYR A 13 -9.53 -7.41 1.94
N ASP A 14 -10.63 -8.04 2.32
CA ASP A 14 -10.64 -9.42 2.83
C ASP A 14 -10.22 -10.46 1.78
N SER A 15 -10.32 -10.12 0.48
CA SER A 15 -9.86 -10.99 -0.59
C SER A 15 -8.34 -10.99 -0.78
N LEU A 16 -7.63 -10.07 -0.13
CA LEU A 16 -6.18 -9.98 -0.25
C LEU A 16 -5.50 -11.16 0.46
N PRO A 17 -4.43 -11.72 -0.13
CA PRO A 17 -3.63 -12.75 0.51
C PRO A 17 -2.86 -12.19 1.72
N GLY A 18 -2.35 -13.09 2.57
CA GLY A 18 -1.34 -12.70 3.55
C GLY A 18 0.00 -12.39 2.86
N LEU A 19 0.88 -11.66 3.54
CA LEU A 19 2.15 -11.16 3.00
C LEU A 19 2.99 -12.25 2.30
N VAL A 20 3.18 -13.41 2.95
CA VAL A 20 4.02 -14.50 2.40
C VAL A 20 3.45 -15.03 1.08
N GLN A 21 2.15 -15.32 1.03
CA GLN A 21 1.50 -15.80 -0.20
C GLN A 21 1.55 -14.74 -1.30
N ALA A 22 1.32 -13.46 -0.97
CA ALA A 22 1.42 -12.37 -1.93
C ALA A 22 2.81 -12.30 -2.57
N ASN A 23 3.85 -12.44 -1.75
CA ASN A 23 5.24 -12.43 -2.19
C ASN A 23 5.58 -13.65 -3.05
N GLU A 24 5.12 -14.84 -2.68
CA GLU A 24 5.29 -16.05 -3.48
C GLU A 24 4.65 -15.91 -4.86
N ASP A 25 3.40 -15.43 -4.92
CA ASP A 25 2.68 -15.21 -6.18
C ASP A 25 3.41 -14.18 -7.07
N PHE A 26 3.95 -13.12 -6.47
CA PHE A 26 4.71 -12.11 -7.20
C PHE A 26 6.10 -12.59 -7.65
N ALA A 27 6.76 -13.42 -6.84
CA ALA A 27 8.04 -14.03 -7.18
C ALA A 27 7.90 -15.00 -8.36
N LEU A 28 6.80 -15.76 -8.46
CA LEU A 28 6.49 -16.63 -9.60
C LEU A 28 6.38 -15.86 -10.92
N PHE A 29 5.88 -14.63 -10.89
CA PHE A 29 5.85 -13.74 -12.04
C PHE A 29 7.25 -13.21 -12.44
N GLY A 30 8.18 -13.14 -11.48
CA GLY A 30 9.54 -12.61 -11.64
C GLY A 30 9.72 -11.18 -11.12
N GLY A 31 8.83 -10.71 -10.26
CA GLY A 31 8.97 -9.46 -9.51
C GLY A 31 8.81 -8.17 -10.33
N ILE A 32 9.12 -7.04 -9.68
CA ILE A 32 8.84 -5.68 -10.20
C ILE A 32 9.59 -5.36 -11.50
N VAL A 33 10.78 -5.94 -11.67
CA VAL A 33 11.66 -5.71 -12.82
C VAL A 33 11.00 -6.05 -14.17
N LYS A 34 10.00 -6.94 -14.16
CA LYS A 34 9.26 -7.32 -15.38
C LYS A 34 8.38 -6.21 -15.93
N ILE A 35 7.98 -5.25 -15.10
CA ILE A 35 7.13 -4.12 -15.49
C ILE A 35 7.84 -2.77 -15.44
N ASP A 36 9.14 -2.73 -15.09
CA ASP A 36 9.91 -1.48 -14.94
C ASP A 36 9.83 -0.56 -16.15
N SER A 37 9.94 -1.11 -17.37
CA SER A 37 9.85 -0.29 -18.60
C SER A 37 8.46 0.32 -18.81
N ALA A 38 7.41 -0.40 -18.41
CA ALA A 38 6.04 0.10 -18.48
C ALA A 38 5.81 1.21 -17.43
N LEU A 39 6.30 1.00 -16.20
CA LEU A 39 6.25 2.00 -15.13
C LEU A 39 7.07 3.27 -15.45
N ALA A 40 8.22 3.12 -16.11
CA ALA A 40 9.01 4.25 -16.59
C ALA A 40 8.21 5.15 -17.54
N SER A 41 7.37 4.55 -18.38
CA SER A 41 6.50 5.28 -19.31
C SER A 41 5.40 6.06 -18.58
N ILE A 42 4.88 5.52 -17.47
CA ILE A 42 3.96 6.24 -16.57
C ILE A 42 4.65 7.45 -15.97
N ALA A 43 5.86 7.27 -15.41
CA ALA A 43 6.63 8.36 -14.80
C ALA A 43 6.91 9.51 -15.77
N GLN A 44 7.18 9.20 -17.04
CA GLN A 44 7.41 10.20 -18.09
C GLN A 44 6.13 10.94 -18.49
N LYS A 45 4.98 10.26 -18.47
CA LYS A 45 3.70 10.80 -18.91
C LYS A 45 2.99 11.62 -17.83
N TYR A 46 3.16 11.27 -16.56
CA TYR A 46 2.41 11.80 -15.44
C TYR A 46 3.33 12.40 -14.38
N PRO A 47 3.45 13.75 -14.28
CA PRO A 47 4.33 14.39 -13.29
C PRO A 47 4.00 14.04 -11.84
N ASN A 48 2.73 13.75 -11.53
CA ASN A 48 2.29 13.34 -10.20
C ASN A 48 2.64 11.88 -9.85
N ALA A 49 3.12 11.07 -10.80
CA ALA A 49 3.52 9.68 -10.54
C ALA A 49 4.63 9.59 -9.47
N ALA A 50 5.46 10.63 -9.33
CA ALA A 50 6.49 10.70 -8.31
C ALA A 50 5.95 10.68 -6.86
N SER A 51 4.65 10.91 -6.65
CA SER A 51 4.00 10.80 -5.35
C SER A 51 3.40 9.42 -5.07
N PHE A 52 3.47 8.50 -6.04
CA PHE A 52 2.86 7.18 -5.97
C PHE A 52 3.88 6.06 -6.22
N GLY A 53 3.59 4.91 -5.62
CA GLY A 53 4.33 3.68 -5.80
C GLY A 53 3.42 2.54 -6.23
N ILE A 54 4.04 1.46 -6.68
CA ILE A 54 3.38 0.18 -6.89
C ILE A 54 3.51 -0.63 -5.61
N GLN A 55 2.36 -1.06 -5.07
CA GLN A 55 2.30 -1.80 -3.81
C GLN A 55 2.01 -3.27 -4.09
N LEU A 56 2.72 -4.19 -3.43
CA LEU A 56 2.33 -5.59 -3.30
C LEU A 56 1.10 -5.68 -2.41
N LEU A 57 -0.04 -6.09 -2.98
CA LEU A 57 -1.30 -6.18 -2.26
C LEU A 57 -1.29 -7.37 -1.31
N HIS A 58 -1.41 -7.08 -0.03
CA HIS A 58 -1.57 -8.06 1.04
C HIS A 58 -2.42 -7.44 2.14
N ARG A 59 -3.05 -8.29 2.97
CA ARG A 59 -3.72 -7.84 4.19
C ARG A 59 -2.82 -8.01 5.40
N HIS A 60 -2.90 -7.06 6.32
CA HIS A 60 -2.18 -7.12 7.59
C HIS A 60 -2.92 -7.96 8.62
N CYS A 61 -4.24 -7.90 8.62
CA CYS A 61 -5.09 -8.69 9.49
C CYS A 61 -6.48 -8.93 8.85
N SER A 62 -7.38 -9.61 9.56
CA SER A 62 -8.79 -9.68 9.14
C SER A 62 -9.55 -8.47 9.67
N LEU A 63 -10.46 -7.93 8.86
CA LEU A 63 -11.36 -6.84 9.26
C LEU A 63 -12.78 -7.34 9.42
N SER A 64 -13.56 -6.69 10.27
CA SER A 64 -15.02 -6.80 10.21
C SER A 64 -15.56 -5.93 9.07
N SER A 65 -16.82 -6.18 8.66
CA SER A 65 -17.45 -5.43 7.56
C SER A 65 -17.65 -3.94 7.83
N ASP A 66 -17.48 -3.50 9.08
CA ASP A 66 -17.59 -2.13 9.55
C ASP A 66 -16.24 -1.51 9.95
N GLU A 67 -15.12 -2.16 9.65
CA GLU A 67 -13.77 -1.66 9.89
C GLU A 67 -13.06 -1.25 8.59
N ILE A 68 -12.09 -0.35 8.71
CA ILE A 68 -11.07 -0.03 7.70
C ILE A 68 -9.68 -0.19 8.31
N MET A 69 -8.63 -0.35 7.50
CA MET A 69 -7.28 -0.06 7.96
C MET A 69 -7.06 1.44 7.95
N LEU A 70 -6.74 2.01 9.12
CA LEU A 70 -6.47 3.42 9.31
C LEU A 70 -5.05 3.63 9.84
N ALA A 71 -4.23 4.34 9.08
CA ALA A 71 -2.89 4.74 9.44
C ALA A 71 -2.87 6.12 10.14
N TRP A 72 -2.06 6.23 11.18
CA TRP A 72 -1.73 7.50 11.85
C TRP A 72 -0.34 7.41 12.50
N GLN A 73 0.53 8.38 12.20
CA GLN A 73 1.88 8.51 12.78
C GLN A 73 2.66 7.18 12.85
N GLY A 74 2.75 6.47 11.72
CA GLY A 74 3.52 5.22 11.62
C GLY A 74 2.85 4.01 12.26
N THR A 75 1.59 4.11 12.69
CA THR A 75 0.80 2.99 13.19
C THR A 75 -0.44 2.79 12.33
N THR A 76 -0.73 1.56 11.92
CA THR A 76 -1.94 1.21 11.15
C THR A 76 -2.79 0.22 11.94
N ILE A 77 -4.06 0.55 12.17
CA ILE A 77 -5.00 -0.27 12.95
C ILE A 77 -6.35 -0.45 12.25
N PRO A 78 -7.08 -1.55 12.51
CA PRO A 78 -8.50 -1.65 12.26
C PRO A 78 -9.23 -0.54 13.02
N PHE A 79 -10.06 0.22 12.31
CA PHE A 79 -10.84 1.30 12.88
C PHE A 79 -12.27 1.26 12.39
N LYS A 80 -13.23 1.45 13.29
CA LYS A 80 -14.64 1.34 12.96
C LYS A 80 -15.14 2.55 12.18
N ILE A 81 -15.85 2.29 11.09
CA ILE A 81 -16.45 3.31 10.22
C ILE A 81 -17.47 4.17 10.99
N GLN A 82 -18.24 3.57 11.89
CA GLN A 82 -19.22 4.29 12.71
C GLN A 82 -18.58 5.33 13.64
N ASP A 83 -17.34 5.11 14.07
CA ASP A 83 -16.61 6.00 14.99
C ASP A 83 -15.92 7.14 14.22
N ILE A 84 -15.77 7.01 12.90
CA ILE A 84 -15.25 8.06 12.00
C ILE A 84 -16.29 9.16 11.79
N ALA A 85 -17.53 8.80 11.47
CA ALA A 85 -18.56 9.78 11.09
C ALA A 85 -18.77 10.92 12.11
N PRO A 86 -18.78 10.69 13.44
CA PRO A 86 -18.89 11.75 14.42
C PRO A 86 -17.57 12.46 14.73
N ALA A 87 -16.43 11.99 14.23
CA ALA A 87 -15.12 12.56 14.54
C ALA A 87 -14.95 13.94 13.90
N LYS A 88 -14.39 14.89 14.65
CA LYS A 88 -14.12 16.26 14.18
C LYS A 88 -13.28 16.32 12.89
N ARG A 89 -12.40 15.33 12.71
CA ARG A 89 -11.46 15.22 11.58
C ARG A 89 -11.84 14.11 10.60
N ALA A 90 -13.14 13.76 10.51
CA ALA A 90 -13.61 12.74 9.56
C ALA A 90 -13.19 13.04 8.11
N ASN A 91 -13.24 14.32 7.71
CA ASN A 91 -12.84 14.77 6.37
C ASN A 91 -11.33 14.69 6.10
N ASN A 92 -10.52 14.40 7.13
CA ASN A 92 -9.08 14.22 7.01
C ASN A 92 -8.69 12.75 6.85
N ILE A 93 -9.67 11.85 6.73
CA ILE A 93 -9.41 10.47 6.36
C ILE A 93 -9.34 10.39 4.84
N VAL A 94 -8.18 9.99 4.35
CA VAL A 94 -7.85 9.96 2.92
C VAL A 94 -7.40 8.56 2.53
N PRO A 95 -7.73 8.09 1.33
CA PRO A 95 -7.20 6.82 0.82
C PRO A 95 -5.70 6.92 0.56
N THR A 96 -4.96 5.87 0.89
CA THR A 96 -3.50 5.77 0.70
C THR A 96 -3.06 4.53 -0.06
N LEU A 97 -3.91 3.50 -0.16
CA LEU A 97 -3.68 2.30 -0.96
C LEU A 97 -4.94 1.98 -1.76
N TRP A 98 -4.78 1.64 -3.03
CA TRP A 98 -5.84 1.22 -3.93
C TRP A 98 -5.50 -0.10 -4.63
N GLY A 99 -6.50 -0.97 -4.75
CA GLY A 99 -6.46 -2.17 -5.59
C GLY A 99 -7.46 -2.08 -6.73
N LEU A 100 -7.32 -2.93 -7.75
CA LEU A 100 -8.22 -2.94 -8.89
C LEU A 100 -9.46 -3.79 -8.60
N ASP A 101 -10.66 -3.19 -8.56
CA ASP A 101 -11.89 -3.98 -8.40
C ASP A 101 -12.09 -4.86 -9.65
N PRO A 102 -12.20 -6.19 -9.51
CA PRO A 102 -12.31 -7.11 -10.64
C PRO A 102 -13.61 -6.96 -11.45
N ARG A 103 -14.61 -6.25 -10.92
CA ARG A 103 -15.91 -6.03 -11.56
C ARG A 103 -15.94 -4.73 -12.35
N THR A 104 -15.40 -3.65 -11.77
CA THR A 104 -15.41 -2.33 -12.41
C THR A 104 -14.13 -2.04 -13.18
N HIS A 105 -13.06 -2.77 -12.89
CA HIS A 105 -11.71 -2.53 -13.40
C HIS A 105 -11.20 -1.11 -13.11
N THR A 106 -11.65 -0.53 -11.99
CA THR A 106 -11.21 0.77 -11.50
C THR A 106 -10.48 0.60 -10.18
N PHE A 107 -9.56 1.52 -9.89
CA PHE A 107 -8.91 1.54 -8.59
C PHE A 107 -9.91 1.92 -7.49
N THR A 108 -9.93 1.12 -6.43
CA THR A 108 -10.81 1.26 -5.29
C THR A 108 -9.96 1.31 -4.01
N PRO A 109 -10.25 2.24 -3.08
CA PRO A 109 -9.52 2.32 -1.82
C PRO A 109 -9.54 1.02 -1.02
N LEU A 110 -8.39 0.66 -0.46
CA LEU A 110 -8.20 -0.49 0.43
C LEU A 110 -7.77 -0.05 1.83
N GLU A 111 -6.93 0.97 1.93
CA GLU A 111 -6.43 1.53 3.19
C GLU A 111 -6.46 3.04 3.19
N PHE A 112 -6.49 3.61 4.39
CA PHE A 112 -6.66 5.02 4.62
C PHE A 112 -5.66 5.53 5.64
N ALA A 113 -5.40 6.83 5.61
CA ALA A 113 -4.67 7.54 6.65
C ALA A 113 -5.52 8.68 7.21
N LEU A 114 -5.36 8.96 8.50
CA LEU A 114 -5.74 10.24 9.07
C LEU A 114 -4.61 11.25 8.77
N VAL A 115 -4.93 12.44 8.26
CA VAL A 115 -3.93 13.49 8.01
C VAL A 115 -4.22 14.77 8.77
N ASP A 116 -3.21 15.60 9.01
CA ASP A 116 -3.39 16.90 9.66
C ASP A 116 -4.16 17.90 8.80
N ASP A 117 -4.76 18.88 9.48
CA ASP A 117 -5.50 19.94 8.82
C ASP A 117 -4.55 20.73 7.91
N GLY A 118 -4.92 20.85 6.63
CA GLY A 118 -4.11 21.54 5.63
C GLY A 118 -3.00 20.70 4.99
N SER A 119 -2.80 19.46 5.43
CA SER A 119 -1.88 18.52 4.77
C SER A 119 -2.25 18.33 3.30
N GLN A 120 -1.26 18.44 2.41
CA GLN A 120 -1.45 18.18 0.99
C GLN A 120 -1.25 16.69 0.73
N VAL A 121 -2.34 15.97 0.53
CA VAL A 121 -2.30 14.54 0.19
C VAL A 121 -2.33 14.39 -1.33
N PRO A 122 -1.43 13.60 -1.93
CA PRO A 122 -1.48 13.31 -3.36
C PRO A 122 -2.84 12.76 -3.77
N LYS A 123 -3.50 13.44 -4.72
CA LYS A 123 -4.73 12.94 -5.31
C LYS A 123 -4.41 11.99 -6.45
N LEU A 124 -5.07 10.84 -6.47
CA LEU A 124 -4.91 9.86 -7.53
C LEU A 124 -5.50 10.44 -8.84
N ASP A 125 -4.64 10.69 -9.83
CA ASP A 125 -5.08 11.12 -11.15
C ASP A 125 -5.77 9.96 -11.87
N GLU A 126 -6.99 10.18 -12.35
CA GLU A 126 -7.81 9.13 -12.97
C GLU A 126 -7.22 8.59 -14.28
N ASN A 127 -6.51 9.42 -15.04
CA ASN A 127 -5.89 8.99 -16.29
C ASN A 127 -4.64 8.16 -16.00
N MET A 128 -3.82 8.57 -15.05
CA MET A 128 -2.68 7.79 -14.56
C MET A 128 -3.14 6.45 -14.00
N ALA A 129 -4.18 6.46 -13.15
CA ALA A 129 -4.78 5.27 -12.59
C ALA A 129 -5.27 4.31 -13.68
N ARG A 130 -5.92 4.82 -14.74
CA ARG A 130 -6.38 4.01 -15.86
C ARG A 130 -5.22 3.37 -16.63
N ASP A 131 -4.16 4.12 -16.89
CA ASP A 131 -2.99 3.61 -17.61
C ASP A 131 -2.23 2.56 -16.78
N VAL A 132 -2.07 2.78 -15.48
CA VAL A 132 -1.50 1.78 -14.56
C VAL A 132 -2.38 0.53 -14.52
N ALA A 133 -3.70 0.66 -14.42
CA ALA A 133 -4.61 -0.47 -14.45
C ALA A 133 -4.48 -1.29 -15.74
N ALA A 134 -4.32 -0.62 -16.89
CA ALA A 134 -4.09 -1.30 -18.17
C ALA A 134 -2.78 -2.09 -18.18
N ILE A 135 -1.70 -1.54 -17.61
CA ILE A 135 -0.43 -2.25 -17.44
C ILE A 135 -0.62 -3.47 -16.55
N LEU A 136 -1.16 -3.30 -15.34
CA LEU A 136 -1.32 -4.41 -14.40
C LEU A 136 -2.15 -5.55 -15.01
N LYS A 137 -3.24 -5.23 -15.71
CA LYS A 137 -4.05 -6.24 -16.42
C LYS A 137 -3.29 -6.93 -17.54
N ALA A 138 -2.52 -6.20 -18.34
CA ALA A 138 -1.75 -6.77 -19.45
C ALA A 138 -0.70 -7.78 -18.98
N TYR A 139 -0.18 -7.60 -17.76
CA TYR A 139 0.78 -8.51 -17.13
C TYR A 139 0.16 -9.54 -16.18
N GLY A 140 -1.18 -9.52 -15.98
CA GLY A 140 -1.86 -10.42 -15.04
C GLY A 140 -1.57 -10.12 -13.55
N LEU A 141 -1.21 -8.87 -13.24
CA LEU A 141 -0.83 -8.39 -11.91
C LEU A 141 -1.94 -7.61 -11.22
N ASP A 142 -3.12 -7.50 -11.81
CA ASP A 142 -4.24 -6.69 -11.33
C ASP A 142 -4.84 -7.17 -10.00
N ARG A 143 -4.46 -8.37 -9.55
CA ARG A 143 -4.79 -8.91 -8.21
C ARG A 143 -3.59 -9.01 -7.26
N ILE A 144 -2.39 -8.73 -7.76
CA ILE A 144 -1.13 -8.85 -7.01
C ILE A 144 -0.61 -7.47 -6.63
N LEU A 145 -0.78 -6.49 -7.51
CA LEU A 145 -0.24 -5.15 -7.35
C LEU A 145 -1.34 -4.09 -7.31
N GLY A 146 -1.06 -3.00 -6.59
CA GLY A 146 -1.90 -1.83 -6.47
C GLY A 146 -1.11 -0.53 -6.58
N LEU A 147 -1.79 0.58 -6.32
CA LEU A 147 -1.17 1.89 -6.21
C LEU A 147 -1.19 2.33 -4.76
N ALA A 148 -0.09 2.91 -4.27
CA ALA A 148 -0.04 3.52 -2.94
C ALA A 148 0.57 4.92 -3.00
N VAL A 149 0.19 5.77 -2.04
CA VAL A 149 0.90 7.03 -1.79
C VAL A 149 2.27 6.70 -1.20
N LEU A 150 3.33 7.31 -1.73
CA LEU A 150 4.67 7.14 -1.16
C LEU A 150 4.78 7.88 0.18
N PRO A 151 5.46 7.28 1.18
CA PRO A 151 5.73 7.96 2.44
C PRO A 151 6.58 9.21 2.21
N GLU A 152 6.41 10.22 3.06
CA GLU A 152 7.25 11.42 3.04
C GLU A 152 8.69 11.08 3.50
N GLY A 153 9.66 11.76 2.91
CA GLY A 153 11.08 11.58 3.21
C GLY A 153 11.78 10.57 2.31
N THR A 154 13.07 10.37 2.56
CA THR A 154 13.93 9.51 1.73
C THR A 154 14.14 8.12 2.31
N GLN A 155 13.94 7.98 3.63
CA GLN A 155 14.19 6.76 4.39
C GLN A 155 13.06 5.76 4.19
N ALA A 156 13.42 4.50 3.93
CA ALA A 156 12.45 3.42 3.81
C ALA A 156 11.93 2.99 5.19
N GLY A 157 10.68 2.54 5.24
CA GLY A 157 10.05 1.98 6.43
C GLY A 157 10.09 0.46 6.45
N ALA A 158 10.08 -0.10 7.64
CA ALA A 158 10.00 -1.52 7.95
C ALA A 158 8.78 -1.74 8.84
N GLU A 159 7.75 -2.36 8.28
CA GLU A 159 6.49 -2.62 8.94
C GLU A 159 6.49 -3.98 9.63
N ILE A 160 6.03 -4.00 10.88
CA ILE A 160 5.88 -5.20 11.68
C ILE A 160 4.45 -5.25 12.23
N THR A 161 3.83 -6.43 12.14
CA THR A 161 2.50 -6.68 12.69
C THR A 161 2.60 -7.15 14.15
N LEU A 162 1.91 -6.43 15.04
CA LEU A 162 1.68 -6.78 16.44
C LEU A 162 0.18 -7.01 16.65
N ASP A 163 -0.24 -8.28 16.73
CA ASP A 163 -1.65 -8.67 16.75
C ASP A 163 -2.41 -8.12 15.53
N ARG A 164 -3.36 -7.19 15.72
CA ARG A 164 -4.09 -6.53 14.64
C ARG A 164 -3.54 -5.13 14.30
N SER A 165 -2.41 -4.72 14.89
CA SER A 165 -1.80 -3.41 14.64
C SER A 165 -0.52 -3.57 13.84
N ASN A 166 -0.16 -2.57 13.05
CA ASN A 166 1.12 -2.53 12.34
C ASN A 166 1.89 -1.28 12.73
N ILE A 167 3.20 -1.41 12.87
CA ILE A 167 4.09 -0.30 13.23
C ILE A 167 5.18 -0.21 12.17
N VAL A 168 5.36 0.98 11.62
CA VAL A 168 6.43 1.31 10.68
C VAL A 168 7.63 1.84 11.45
N LEU A 169 8.75 1.13 11.31
CA LEU A 169 10.04 1.47 11.91
C LEU A 169 11.06 1.86 10.81
N PRO A 170 12.17 2.53 11.16
CA PRO A 170 13.27 2.77 10.23
C PRO A 170 13.86 1.49 9.60
N ALA A 171 13.81 1.33 8.28
CA ALA A 171 14.26 0.10 7.62
C ALA A 171 15.77 -0.15 7.74
N ASP A 172 16.59 0.89 7.74
CA ASP A 172 18.04 0.80 7.92
C ASP A 172 18.45 0.18 9.28
N VAL A 173 17.57 0.29 10.28
CA VAL A 173 17.77 -0.30 11.60
C VAL A 173 17.13 -1.68 11.69
N PHE A 174 15.93 -1.85 11.15
CA PHE A 174 15.07 -3.01 11.45
C PHE A 174 14.93 -4.02 10.29
N ALA A 175 15.14 -3.63 9.03
CA ALA A 175 14.96 -4.50 7.86
C ALA A 175 16.22 -5.32 7.47
N SER A 176 17.18 -5.50 8.39
CA SER A 176 18.43 -6.21 8.08
C SER A 176 18.29 -7.74 7.99
N ALA A 177 17.09 -8.28 8.23
CA ALA A 177 16.81 -9.71 8.22
C ALA A 177 16.14 -10.19 6.91
N SER A 178 16.32 -11.46 6.56
CA SER A 178 15.67 -12.11 5.40
C SER A 178 14.15 -12.28 5.54
N SER A 179 13.57 -11.97 6.71
CA SER A 179 12.13 -12.00 6.99
C SER A 179 11.40 -10.72 6.56
N PHE A 180 12.10 -9.76 5.96
CA PHE A 180 11.50 -8.55 5.41
C PHE A 180 11.32 -8.67 3.90
N ILE A 181 10.10 -8.44 3.45
CA ILE A 181 9.67 -8.52 2.07
C ILE A 181 9.48 -7.09 1.55
N GLU A 182 10.02 -6.79 0.38
CA GLU A 182 9.74 -5.54 -0.33
C GLU A 182 8.27 -5.48 -0.72
N VAL A 183 7.58 -4.37 -0.40
CA VAL A 183 6.16 -4.23 -0.71
C VAL A 183 5.79 -2.94 -1.42
N LEU A 184 6.61 -1.90 -1.41
CA LEU A 184 6.28 -0.62 -2.05
C LEU A 184 7.45 -0.10 -2.88
N TRP A 185 7.32 -0.08 -4.21
CA TRP A 185 8.36 0.42 -5.11
C TRP A 185 7.96 1.73 -5.78
N THR A 186 8.91 2.65 -5.95
CA THR A 186 8.65 3.92 -6.66
C THR A 186 8.36 3.71 -8.15
N ILE A 187 7.47 4.54 -8.71
CA ILE A 187 7.22 4.63 -10.16
C ILE A 187 8.22 5.63 -10.75
N ASN A 188 9.46 5.18 -10.94
CA ASN A 188 10.55 6.01 -11.44
C ASN A 188 11.08 5.50 -12.79
N ASN A 189 11.82 6.35 -13.49
CA ASN A 189 12.58 5.92 -14.66
C ASN A 189 13.80 5.07 -14.19
N PRO A 190 13.99 3.84 -14.69
CA PRO A 190 15.13 2.99 -14.32
C PRO A 190 16.51 3.63 -14.57
N LYS A 191 16.58 4.66 -15.43
CA LYS A 191 17.80 5.44 -15.64
C LYS A 191 18.17 6.32 -14.45
N ASP A 192 17.18 6.70 -13.64
CA ASP A 192 17.37 7.54 -12.45
C ASP A 192 17.78 6.70 -11.23
N ASP A 193 17.35 5.44 -11.18
CA ASP A 193 17.78 4.46 -10.17
C ASP A 193 17.76 3.02 -10.75
N PRO A 194 18.93 2.47 -11.14
CA PRO A 194 19.01 1.17 -11.79
C PRO A 194 18.81 -0.02 -10.84
N ASP A 195 18.76 0.20 -9.52
CA ASP A 195 18.65 -0.85 -8.52
C ASP A 195 17.23 -0.90 -7.95
N ALA A 196 16.46 -1.93 -8.34
CA ALA A 196 15.08 -2.10 -7.88
C ALA A 196 14.95 -2.17 -6.35
N THR A 197 15.95 -2.71 -5.66
CA THR A 197 15.92 -2.84 -4.20
C THR A 197 16.05 -1.48 -3.50
N LYS A 198 16.76 -0.53 -4.11
CA LYS A 198 16.88 0.85 -3.61
C LYS A 198 15.62 1.69 -3.85
N ARG A 199 14.76 1.24 -4.77
CA ARG A 199 13.46 1.86 -5.05
C ARG A 199 12.38 1.45 -4.06
N CYS A 200 12.62 0.41 -3.25
CA CYS A 200 11.67 0.00 -2.22
C CYS A 200 11.60 1.07 -1.11
N LYS A 201 10.39 1.50 -0.76
CA LYS A 201 10.11 2.49 0.30
C LYS A 201 9.49 1.89 1.54
N ILE A 202 8.89 0.70 1.45
CA ILE A 202 8.32 -0.01 2.59
C ILE A 202 8.62 -1.50 2.44
N TYR A 203 9.12 -2.08 3.51
CA TYR A 203 9.29 -3.51 3.70
C TYR A 203 8.29 -3.99 4.75
N CYS A 204 7.70 -5.16 4.60
CA CYS A 204 6.86 -5.78 5.62
C CYS A 204 7.52 -7.05 6.16
N SER A 205 7.34 -7.34 7.45
CA SER A 205 7.77 -8.60 8.04
C SER A 205 6.62 -9.58 8.24
N ASP A 206 6.90 -10.86 8.03
CA ASP A 206 6.05 -11.96 8.49
C ASP A 206 6.29 -12.32 9.97
N TYR A 207 7.18 -11.60 10.65
CA TYR A 207 7.54 -11.85 12.04
C TYR A 207 6.33 -11.69 12.97
N ILE A 208 5.93 -12.80 13.58
CA ILE A 208 4.99 -12.82 14.69
C ILE A 208 5.81 -12.83 15.98
N PRO A 209 5.74 -11.78 16.83
CA PRO A 209 6.41 -11.80 18.12
C PRO A 209 5.91 -13.01 18.92
N ARG A 210 6.84 -13.82 19.42
CA ARG A 210 6.48 -14.84 20.42
C ARG A 210 6.00 -14.08 21.66
N ASN A 211 4.74 -14.29 22.05
CA ASN A 211 4.27 -13.86 23.36
C ASN A 211 5.29 -14.38 24.40
N GLY A 212 5.88 -13.45 25.15
CA GLY A 212 6.94 -13.78 26.09
C GLY A 212 6.45 -14.81 27.10
N GLU A 213 7.03 -16.01 27.06
CA GLU A 213 7.35 -16.72 28.30
C GLU A 213 8.38 -15.86 29.01
N TYR A 214 7.90 -14.90 29.80
CA TYR A 214 8.71 -14.29 30.85
C TYR A 214 8.95 -15.39 31.89
N ASN A 215 10.15 -15.97 31.90
CA ASN A 215 10.67 -16.73 33.05
C ASN A 215 11.07 -15.78 34.17
#